data_AF-A0A2V8WX00-F1
#
_entry.id   AF-A0A2V8WX00-F1
#
_cell.length_a   1.000
_cell.length_b   1.000
_cell.length_c   1.000
_cell.angle_alpha   90.00
_cell.angle_beta   90.00
_cell.angle_gamma   90.00
#
_symmetry.space_group_name_H-M   'P 1'
#
loop_
_entity.id
_entity.type
_entity.pdbx_description
1 polymer ?
#
loop_
_entity_poly.entity_id
_entity_poly.type
_entity_poly.pdbx_seq_one_letter_code
_entity_poly.pdbx_strand_id
1 'polypeptide(L)' 'MGRPMGMNLIKAGYALTVWNRTASRADELVAAGARLAKSPQEVAAACDFLLTIVSDPP' A
#
# COMPACT_ATOMS: atom_id res chain seq x y z
N MET A 1 7.61 7.18 -5.00
CA MET A 1 8.33 5.89 -4.91
C MET A 1 7.42 4.70 -4.56
N GLY A 2 6.41 4.82 -3.69
CA GLY A 2 5.63 3.65 -3.25
C GLY A 2 4.85 2.89 -4.34
N ARG A 3 4.34 3.58 -5.37
CA ARG A 3 3.53 2.98 -6.45
C ARG A 3 4.29 1.87 -7.23
N PRO A 4 5.48 2.11 -7.82
CA PRO A 4 6.22 1.05 -8.50
C PRO A 4 6.67 -0.09 -7.58
N MET A 5 6.95 0.18 -6.29
CA MET A 5 7.27 -0.87 -5.32
C MET A 5 6.07 -1.79 -5.05
N GLY A 6 4.88 -1.21 -4.83
CA GLY A 6 3.65 -1.98 -4.65
C GLY A 6 3.33 -2.84 -5.87
N MET A 7 3.52 -2.32 -7.08
CA MET A 7 3.31 -3.09 -8.31
C MET A 7 4.24 -4.30 -8.41
N ASN A 8 5.50 -4.18 -8.00
CA ASN A 8 6.43 -5.29 -8.00
C ASN A 8 6.06 -6.35 -6.95
N LEU A 9 5.60 -5.95 -5.77
CA LEU A 9 5.12 -6.89 -4.74
C LEU A 9 3.91 -7.68 -5.22
N ILE A 10 2.95 -7.02 -5.87
CA ILE A 10 1.78 -7.68 -6.48
C ILE A 10 2.24 -8.68 -7.55
N LYS A 11 3.13 -8.28 -8.47
CA LYS A 11 3.67 -9.16 -9.52
C LYS A 11 4.41 -10.37 -8.97
N ALA A 12 5.06 -10.23 -7.83
CA ALA A 12 5.74 -11.32 -7.12
C ALA A 12 4.77 -12.25 -6.35
N GLY A 13 3.46 -11.97 -6.36
CA GLY A 13 2.44 -12.80 -5.75
C GLY A 13 2.16 -12.52 -4.26
N TYR A 14 2.66 -11.40 -3.73
CA TYR A 14 2.38 -11.03 -2.33
C TYR A 14 0.99 -10.39 -2.20
N ALA A 15 0.27 -10.78 -1.15
CA ALA A 15 -0.92 -10.05 -0.72
C ALA A 15 -0.50 -8.66 -0.24
N LEU A 16 -1.11 -7.61 -0.81
CA LEU A 16 -0.74 -6.24 -0.53
C LEU A 16 -1.95 -5.45 -0.01
N THR A 17 -1.81 -4.89 1.19
CA THR A 17 -2.73 -3.87 1.72
C THR A 17 -2.05 -2.52 1.65
N VAL A 18 -2.72 -1.52 1.10
CA VAL A 18 -2.18 -0.18 0.87
C VAL A 18 -3.04 0.88 1.55
N TRP A 19 -2.39 1.95 1.99
CA TRP A 19 -3.06 3.17 2.42
C TRP A 19 -2.28 4.38 1.91
N ASN A 20 -3.01 5.44 1.58
CA ASN A 20 -2.42 6.74 1.32
C ASN A 20 -3.38 7.84 1.77
N ARG A 21 -2.85 8.98 2.26
CA ARG A 21 -3.66 10.14 2.67
C ARG A 21 -4.65 10.59 1.59
N THR A 22 -4.22 10.58 0.33
CA THR A 22 -5.09 10.76 -0.83
C THR A 22 -5.39 9.39 -1.43
N ALA A 23 -6.58 8.86 -1.16
CA ALA A 23 -6.96 7.50 -1.54
C ALA A 23 -6.80 7.21 -3.05
N SER A 24 -7.16 8.15 -3.92
CA SER A 24 -7.07 7.98 -5.38
C SER A 24 -5.66 7.74 -5.91
N ARG A 25 -4.61 8.01 -5.10
CA ARG A 25 -3.24 7.68 -5.48
C ARG A 25 -2.91 6.19 -5.35
N ALA A 26 -3.81 5.39 -4.77
CA ALA A 26 -3.69 3.94 -4.68
C ALA A 26 -4.51 3.20 -5.75
N ASP A 27 -5.31 3.88 -6.57
CA ASP A 27 -6.27 3.27 -7.50
C ASP A 27 -5.63 2.24 -8.45
N GLU A 28 -4.45 2.55 -9.00
CA GLU A 28 -3.72 1.59 -9.86
C GLU A 28 -3.29 0.32 -9.11
N LEU A 29 -2.90 0.44 -7.84
CA LEU A 29 -2.53 -0.72 -7.03
C LEU A 29 -3.76 -1.55 -6.70
N VAL A 30 -4.89 -0.89 -6.42
CA VAL A 30 -6.17 -1.56 -6.17
C VAL A 30 -6.66 -2.29 -7.43
N ALA A 31 -6.58 -1.64 -8.59
CA ALA A 31 -6.90 -2.25 -9.88
C ALA A 31 -6.00 -3.45 -10.19
N ALA A 32 -4.76 -3.44 -9.70
CA ALA A 32 -3.83 -4.56 -9.81
C ALA A 32 -4.04 -5.66 -8.75
N GLY A 33 -4.95 -5.49 -7.79
CA GLY A 33 -5.32 -6.50 -6.79
C GLY A 33 -4.93 -6.18 -5.35
N ALA A 34 -4.43 -4.97 -5.06
CA ALA A 34 -4.21 -4.54 -3.68
C ALA A 34 -5.52 -4.23 -2.95
N ARG A 35 -5.54 -4.45 -1.64
CA ARG A 35 -6.62 -4.00 -0.76
C ARG A 35 -6.36 -2.57 -0.30
N LEU A 36 -7.31 -1.66 -0.49
CA LEU A 36 -7.26 -0.33 0.11
C LEU A 36 -7.76 -0.35 1.55
N ALA A 37 -6.91 0.06 2.49
CA ALA A 37 -7.28 0.29 3.88
C ALA A 37 -7.77 1.73 4.10
N LYS A 38 -8.55 1.95 5.16
CA LYS A 38 -9.12 3.27 5.53
C LYS A 38 -8.18 4.09 6.40
N SER A 39 -7.24 3.46 7.10
CA SER A 39 -6.27 4.13 7.97
C SER A 39 -4.93 3.38 8.03
N PRO A 40 -3.83 4.03 8.45
CA PRO A 40 -2.57 3.36 8.72
C PRO A 40 -2.69 2.27 9.80
N GLN A 41 -3.56 2.47 10.78
CA GLN A 41 -3.83 1.49 11.83
C GLN A 41 -4.44 0.20 11.26
N GLU A 42 -5.35 0.31 10.28
CA GLU A 42 -5.92 -0.86 9.63
C GLU A 42 -4.86 -1.64 8.83
N VAL A 43 -3.92 -0.94 8.15
CA VAL A 43 -2.79 -1.61 7.49
C VAL A 43 -1.95 -2.38 8.51
N ALA A 44 -1.60 -1.74 9.63
CA ALA A 44 -0.78 -2.34 10.67
C ALA A 44 -1.43 -3.56 11.34
N ALA A 45 -2.76 -3.56 11.49
CA ALA A 45 -3.49 -4.69 12.05
C ALA A 45 -3.62 -5.87 11.07
N ALA A 46 -3.48 -5.63 9.76
CA ALA A 46 -3.73 -6.62 8.71
C ALA A 46 -2.45 -7.17 8.07
N CYS A 47 -1.26 -6.72 8.47
CA CYS A 47 0.00 -7.05 7.81
C CYS A 47 1.10 -7.37 8.83
N ASP A 48 1.84 -8.46 8.61
CA ASP A 48 3.00 -8.83 9.43
C ASP A 48 4.24 -7.96 9.14
N PHE A 49 4.31 -7.42 7.93
CA PHE A 49 5.40 -6.56 7.46
C PHE A 49 4.85 -5.21 6.99
N LEU A 50 5.51 -4.14 7.44
CA LEU A 50 5.13 -2.75 7.14
C LEU A 50 6.24 -2.04 6.37
N LEU A 51 5.84 -1.38 5.28
CA LEU A 51 6.70 -0.53 4.46
C LEU A 51 6.13 0.89 4.47
N THR A 52 6.87 1.85 5.01
CA THR A 52 6.48 3.27 5.01
C THR A 52 7.26 4.03 3.95
N ILE A 53 6.54 4.63 3.01
CA ILE A 53 7.13 5.37 1.90
C ILE A 53 6.41 6.72 1.78
N VAL A 54 6.89 7.68 2.53
CA VAL A 54 6.33 9.04 2.65
C VAL A 54 7.36 10.07 2.17
N SER A 55 6.89 11.25 1.78
CA SER A 55 7.76 12.30 1.23
C SER A 55 8.70 12.90 2.26
N ASP A 56 8.21 13.08 3.49
CA ASP A 56 8.95 13.68 4.60
C ASP A 56 8.96 12.69 5.77
N PRO A 57 10.07 12.62 6.52
CA PRO A 57 10.07 11.89 7.78
C PRO A 57 9.08 12.54 8.77
N PRO A 58 8.56 11.78 9.75
CA PRO A 58 7.91 12.37 10.91
C PRO A 58 8.88 13.25 11.71
#